data_AF-A0A8J3W381-F1
#
_entry.id   AF-A0A8J3W381-F1
#
_cell.length_a   1.000
_cell.length_b   1.000
_cell.length_c   1.000
_cell.angle_alpha   90.00
_cell.angle_beta   90.00
_cell.angle_gamma   90.00
#
_symmetry.space_group_name_H-M   'P 1'
#
loop_
_entity.id
_entity.type
_entity.pdbx_description
1 polymer ?
#
loop_
_entity_poly.entity_id
_entity_poly.type
_entity_poly.pdbx_seq_one_letter_code
_entity_poly.pdbx_strand_id
1 'polypeptide(L)'
;MINTRTNRVIATVAVGTTPDAVAVTPDSEFVYVANFGSNNVTVIDADNNTFVTNIPVGAAPVGVAVAAMRNGPFVYVTNNLANNVSAINANTVIATIPVGALPTDVAVAFISREEQGGAAAAGVDGVVENSMGRAGAPSAARLLAHHHSGVATHRHKAHKTYHAKRPAVTKVAGPGR
;
A
#
# COMPACT_ATOMS: atom_id res chain seq x y z
N MET A 1 -3.88 23.07 5.88
CA MET A 1 -5.21 22.55 5.47
C MET A 1 -6.04 23.67 4.89
N ILE A 2 -6.63 23.46 3.72
CA ILE A 2 -7.37 24.48 2.97
C ILE A 2 -8.77 23.95 2.66
N ASN A 3 -9.80 24.75 2.95
CA ASN A 3 -11.15 24.49 2.45
C ASN A 3 -11.23 24.98 1.00
N THR A 4 -11.41 24.07 0.05
CA THR A 4 -11.42 24.37 -1.39
C THR A 4 -12.70 25.05 -1.87
N ARG A 5 -13.79 24.99 -1.10
CA ARG A 5 -15.04 25.70 -1.42
C ARG A 5 -14.93 27.20 -1.12
N THR A 6 -14.19 27.55 -0.07
CA THR A 6 -14.05 28.94 0.38
C THR A 6 -12.66 29.54 0.12
N ASN A 7 -11.70 28.73 -0.32
CA ASN A 7 -10.29 29.08 -0.47
C ASN A 7 -9.68 29.66 0.81
N ARG A 8 -10.09 29.15 1.98
CA ARG A 8 -9.58 29.60 3.28
C ARG A 8 -8.72 28.54 3.95
N VAL A 9 -7.67 28.99 4.62
CA VAL A 9 -6.92 28.15 5.55
C VAL A 9 -7.82 27.82 6.73
N ILE A 10 -8.00 26.53 7.02
CA ILE A 10 -8.81 26.05 8.15
C ILE A 10 -7.96 25.53 9.30
N ALA A 11 -6.72 25.10 9.01
CA ALA A 11 -5.75 24.67 10.02
C ALA A 11 -4.33 24.75 9.45
N THR A 12 -3.38 25.01 10.33
CA THR A 12 -1.94 24.93 10.08
C THR A 12 -1.35 23.91 11.04
N VAL A 13 -0.73 22.86 10.51
CA VAL A 13 -0.12 21.79 11.30
C VAL A 13 1.39 21.90 11.16
N ALA A 14 2.11 21.89 12.28
CA ALA A 14 3.57 21.88 12.26
C ALA A 14 4.07 20.53 11.73
N VAL A 15 5.06 20.58 10.83
CA VAL A 15 5.74 19.41 10.27
C VAL A 15 7.25 19.51 10.53
N GLY A 16 8.03 18.60 9.96
CA GLY A 16 9.48 18.65 10.03
C GLY A 16 10.09 19.83 9.25
N THR A 17 11.41 19.79 9.08
CA THR A 17 12.16 20.87 8.43
C THR A 17 12.26 20.65 6.93
N THR A 18 12.14 21.73 6.15
CA THR A 18 12.17 21.74 4.67
C THR A 18 11.28 20.63 4.07
N PRO A 19 9.95 20.69 4.26
CA PRO A 19 9.04 19.74 3.64
C PRO A 19 9.12 19.85 2.11
N ASP A 20 9.14 18.71 1.42
CA ASP A 20 9.40 18.66 -0.03
C ASP A 20 8.22 18.08 -0.81
N ALA A 21 7.61 17.01 -0.31
CA ALA A 21 6.43 16.42 -0.92
C ALA A 21 5.34 16.06 0.10
N VAL A 22 4.12 15.92 -0.40
CA VAL A 22 2.93 15.55 0.36
C VAL A 22 2.10 14.56 -0.44
N ALA A 23 1.55 13.55 0.24
CA ALA A 23 0.54 12.66 -0.32
C ALA A 23 -0.60 12.45 0.68
N VAL A 24 -1.79 12.18 0.16
CA VAL A 24 -3.00 11.94 0.95
C VAL A 24 -3.45 10.50 0.68
N THR A 25 -3.90 9.80 1.72
CA THR A 25 -4.50 8.47 1.55
C THR A 25 -5.77 8.56 0.69
N PRO A 26 -6.10 7.53 -0.11
CA PRO A 26 -7.31 7.55 -0.92
C PRO A 26 -8.63 7.68 -0.14
N ASP A 27 -8.65 7.19 1.10
CA ASP A 27 -9.77 7.38 2.05
C ASP A 27 -9.81 8.79 2.68
N SER A 28 -8.82 9.63 2.39
CA SER A 28 -8.65 10.98 2.93
C SER A 28 -8.46 11.06 4.44
N GLU A 29 -8.15 9.96 5.13
CA GLU A 29 -7.95 9.95 6.59
C GLU A 29 -6.58 10.50 7.02
N PHE A 30 -5.53 10.28 6.21
CA PHE A 30 -4.16 10.65 6.56
C PHE A 30 -3.45 11.43 5.46
N VAL A 31 -2.62 12.39 5.89
CA VAL A 31 -1.66 13.11 5.04
C VAL A 31 -0.24 12.76 5.48
N TYR A 32 0.60 12.42 4.53
CA TYR A 32 2.02 12.11 4.72
C TYR A 32 2.87 13.21 4.09
N VAL A 33 3.77 13.81 4.87
CA VAL A 33 4.66 14.89 4.43
C VAL A 33 6.11 14.44 4.53
N ALA A 34 6.82 14.38 3.40
CA ALA A 34 8.25 14.08 3.37
C ALA A 34 9.04 15.34 3.78
N ASN A 35 9.77 15.24 4.90
CA ASN A 35 10.54 16.34 5.43
C ASN A 35 12.03 16.15 5.14
N PHE A 36 12.50 16.77 4.06
CA PHE A 36 13.86 16.63 3.55
C PHE A 36 14.92 16.86 4.64
N GLY A 37 14.78 17.93 5.43
CA GLY A 37 15.82 18.38 6.35
C GLY A 37 15.86 17.61 7.66
N SER A 38 14.74 16.98 8.05
CA SER A 38 14.62 16.23 9.31
C SER A 38 14.65 14.72 9.12
N ASN A 39 14.86 14.22 7.88
CA ASN A 39 14.98 12.80 7.56
C ASN A 39 13.80 11.96 8.10
N ASN A 40 12.59 12.49 8.01
CA ASN A 40 11.39 11.83 8.50
C ASN A 40 10.16 12.16 7.64
N VAL A 41 9.10 11.39 7.84
CA VAL A 41 7.77 11.68 7.31
C VAL A 41 6.85 12.07 8.45
N THR A 42 6.20 13.23 8.33
CA THR A 42 5.12 13.60 9.26
C THR A 42 3.81 12.97 8.81
N VAL A 43 3.09 12.34 9.75
CA VAL A 43 1.73 11.84 9.55
C VAL A 43 0.76 12.81 10.22
N ILE A 44 -0.26 13.21 9.48
CA ILE A 44 -1.29 14.14 9.93
C ILE A 44 -2.64 13.44 9.76
N ASP A 45 -3.48 13.51 10.78
CA ASP A 45 -4.89 13.16 10.72
C ASP A 45 -5.62 14.28 9.99
N ALA A 46 -6.22 13.96 8.85
CA ALA A 46 -6.86 14.93 7.97
C ALA A 46 -8.24 15.37 8.48
N ASP A 47 -8.97 14.48 9.17
CA ASP A 47 -10.29 14.77 9.72
C ASP A 47 -10.19 15.79 10.86
N ASN A 48 -9.24 15.55 11.77
CA ASN A 48 -9.03 16.39 12.95
C ASN A 48 -8.05 17.53 12.67
N ASN A 49 -7.32 17.50 11.55
CA ASN A 49 -6.25 18.43 11.20
C ASN A 49 -5.14 18.47 12.27
N THR A 50 -4.75 17.31 12.78
CA THR A 50 -3.80 17.19 13.90
C THR A 50 -2.58 16.35 13.55
N PHE A 51 -1.43 16.72 14.10
CA PHE A 51 -0.22 15.90 14.07
C PHE A 51 -0.46 14.54 14.72
N VAL A 52 -0.04 13.46 14.06
CA VAL A 52 -0.10 12.10 14.59
C VAL A 52 1.28 11.66 15.06
N THR A 53 2.27 11.64 14.16
CA THR A 53 3.63 11.19 14.48
C THR A 53 4.63 11.61 13.42
N ASN A 54 5.92 11.45 13.72
CA ASN A 54 7.02 11.51 12.76
C ASN A 54 7.65 10.12 12.62
N ILE A 55 7.79 9.65 11.39
CA ILE A 55 8.37 8.34 11.07
C ILE A 55 9.80 8.58 10.54
N PRO A 56 10.85 8.16 11.26
CA PRO A 56 12.21 8.23 10.74
C PRO A 56 12.35 7.40 9.45
N VAL A 57 12.96 7.99 8.43
CA VAL A 57 13.26 7.32 7.14
C VAL A 57 14.73 7.53 6.77
N GLY A 58 15.11 7.24 5.52
CA GLY A 58 16.45 7.53 5.04
C GLY A 58 16.73 9.03 4.90
N ALA A 59 17.97 9.35 4.56
CA ALA A 59 18.43 10.72 4.41
C ALA A 59 17.78 11.44 3.23
N ALA A 60 17.35 12.70 3.46
CA ALA A 60 16.77 13.60 2.48
C ALA A 60 15.58 12.99 1.73
N PRO A 61 14.45 12.71 2.38
CA PRO A 61 13.25 12.23 1.70
C PRO A 61 12.68 13.31 0.77
N VAL A 62 12.33 12.93 -0.46
CA VAL A 62 11.91 13.85 -1.53
C VAL A 62 10.53 13.48 -2.06
N GLY A 63 10.33 12.25 -2.52
CA GLY A 63 9.06 11.76 -3.08
C GLY A 63 8.28 10.93 -2.07
N VAL A 64 6.95 10.99 -2.14
CA VAL A 64 6.04 10.17 -1.34
C VAL A 64 4.85 9.69 -2.17
N ALA A 65 4.57 8.39 -2.14
CA ALA A 65 3.40 7.79 -2.78
C ALA A 65 2.66 6.90 -1.79
N VAL A 66 1.34 6.84 -1.95
CA VAL A 66 0.45 6.04 -1.08
C VAL A 66 -0.31 5.03 -1.93
N ALA A 67 -0.28 3.77 -1.51
CA ALA A 67 -1.11 2.70 -2.05
C ALA A 67 -2.13 2.26 -1.01
N ALA A 68 -3.41 2.19 -1.39
CA ALA A 68 -4.48 1.72 -0.52
C ALA A 68 -4.56 0.20 -0.51
N MET A 69 -4.20 -0.42 0.60
CA MET A 69 -4.36 -1.87 0.79
C MET A 69 -5.39 -2.19 1.88
N ARG A 70 -5.91 -3.43 1.88
CA ARG A 70 -6.90 -3.92 2.86
C ARG A 70 -6.43 -3.86 4.32
N ASN A 71 -5.12 -3.87 4.54
CA ASN A 71 -4.45 -3.81 5.84
C ASN A 71 -3.95 -2.39 6.18
N GLY A 72 -4.51 -1.36 5.55
CA GLY A 72 -4.11 0.03 5.71
C GLY A 72 -3.16 0.50 4.61
N PRO A 73 -2.84 1.81 4.59
CA PRO A 73 -2.03 2.39 3.53
C PRO A 73 -0.59 1.87 3.58
N PHE A 74 -0.03 1.63 2.41
CA PHE A 74 1.41 1.50 2.22
C PHE A 74 1.93 2.81 1.69
N VAL A 75 2.97 3.32 2.33
CA VAL A 75 3.59 4.60 1.96
C VAL A 75 5.01 4.33 1.52
N TYR A 76 5.37 4.81 0.34
CA TYR A 76 6.70 4.66 -0.24
C TYR A 76 7.35 6.02 -0.32
N VAL A 77 8.58 6.11 0.17
CA VAL A 77 9.31 7.38 0.32
C VAL A 77 10.67 7.24 -0.32
N THR A 78 10.99 8.06 -1.31
CA THR A 78 12.34 8.10 -1.89
C THR A 78 13.26 8.88 -0.98
N ASN A 79 14.36 8.26 -0.56
CA ASN A 79 15.38 8.88 0.28
C ASN A 79 16.57 9.25 -0.60
N ASN A 80 16.60 10.50 -1.04
CA ASN A 80 17.48 10.96 -2.11
C ASN A 80 18.96 10.76 -1.77
N LEU A 81 19.41 11.21 -0.61
CA LEU A 81 20.81 11.07 -0.19
C LEU A 81 21.15 9.68 0.35
N ALA A 82 20.15 8.85 0.65
CA ALA A 82 20.35 7.47 1.08
C ALA A 82 20.27 6.44 -0.05
N ASN A 83 19.95 6.86 -1.28
CA ASN A 83 19.91 5.99 -2.47
C ASN A 83 18.96 4.78 -2.32
N ASN A 84 17.88 4.95 -1.56
CA ASN A 84 16.93 3.89 -1.24
C ASN A 84 15.49 4.42 -1.14
N VAL A 85 14.52 3.52 -1.12
CA VAL A 85 13.11 3.78 -0.82
C VAL A 85 12.74 3.14 0.51
N SER A 86 12.08 3.89 1.39
CA SER A 86 11.44 3.35 2.59
C SER A 86 10.00 2.95 2.26
N ALA A 87 9.63 1.71 2.58
CA ALA A 87 8.23 1.27 2.60
C ALA A 87 7.72 1.33 4.04
N ILE A 88 6.57 1.96 4.24
CA ILE A 88 5.97 2.24 5.54
C ILE A 88 4.57 1.63 5.60
N ASN A 89 4.25 0.99 6.72
CA ASN A 89 2.90 0.57 7.07
C ASN A 89 2.72 0.69 8.59
N ALA A 90 1.49 0.98 9.03
CA ALA A 90 1.16 1.18 10.45
C ALA A 90 2.13 2.15 11.18
N ASN A 91 2.49 3.25 10.51
CA ASN A 91 3.43 4.27 10.99
C ASN A 91 4.85 3.77 11.29
N THR A 92 5.28 2.68 10.66
CA THR A 92 6.62 2.12 10.83
C THR A 92 7.25 1.81 9.47
N VAL A 93 8.57 1.97 9.35
CA VAL A 93 9.32 1.48 8.19
C VAL A 93 9.40 -0.03 8.26
N ILE A 94 8.80 -0.71 7.29
CA ILE A 94 8.74 -2.17 7.18
C ILE A 94 9.78 -2.72 6.20
N ALA A 95 10.29 -1.89 5.29
CA ALA A 95 11.36 -2.26 4.38
C ALA A 95 12.18 -1.03 3.94
N THR A 96 13.44 -1.27 3.59
CA THR A 96 14.31 -0.31 2.91
C THR A 96 14.85 -0.96 1.65
N ILE A 97 14.62 -0.32 0.52
CA ILE A 97 14.82 -0.88 -0.82
C ILE A 97 15.92 -0.07 -1.51
N PRO A 98 17.11 -0.64 -1.80
CA PRO A 98 18.12 0.05 -2.60
C PRO A 98 17.70 0.19 -4.05
N VAL A 99 17.78 1.41 -4.62
CA VAL A 99 17.16 1.71 -5.93
C VAL A 99 18.06 2.44 -6.92
N GLY A 100 19.22 2.91 -6.47
CA GLY A 100 20.16 3.66 -7.30
C GLY A 100 20.40 5.07 -6.76
N ALA A 101 21.23 5.83 -7.45
CA ALA A 101 21.65 7.14 -6.98
C ALA A 101 20.51 8.16 -7.06
N LEU A 102 20.35 8.94 -5.98
CA LEU A 102 19.49 10.12 -5.92
C LEU A 102 18.05 9.87 -6.45
N PRO A 103 17.31 8.89 -5.90
CA PRO A 103 15.90 8.72 -6.28
C PRO A 103 15.13 9.99 -5.89
N THR A 104 14.32 10.50 -6.81
CA THR A 104 13.56 11.75 -6.61
C THR A 104 12.07 11.50 -6.53
N ASP A 105 11.55 10.57 -7.32
CA ASP A 105 10.10 10.37 -7.45
C ASP A 105 9.73 8.89 -7.40
N VAL A 106 8.51 8.62 -6.95
CA VAL A 106 7.96 7.27 -6.81
C VAL A 106 6.48 7.26 -7.19
N ALA A 107 6.11 6.26 -7.98
CA ALA A 107 4.73 5.95 -8.29
C ALA A 107 4.40 4.53 -7.84
N VAL A 108 3.15 4.32 -7.45
CA VAL A 108 2.63 3.00 -7.10
C VAL A 108 1.57 2.59 -8.11
N ALA A 109 1.60 1.33 -8.52
CA ALA A 109 0.61 0.74 -9.40
C ALA A 109 0.12 -0.59 -8.83
N PHE A 110 -1.20 -0.80 -8.88
CA PHE A 110 -1.79 -2.11 -8.59
C PHE A 110 -1.59 -3.02 -9.79
N ILE A 111 -0.96 -4.17 -9.58
CA ILE A 111 -0.81 -5.18 -10.62
C ILE A 111 -1.72 -6.35 -10.27
N SER A 112 -2.72 -6.57 -11.12
CA SER A 112 -3.52 -7.79 -11.07
C SER A 112 -2.64 -8.98 -11.44
N ARG A 113 -2.46 -9.91 -10.51
CA ARG A 113 -1.78 -11.18 -10.79
C ARG A 113 -2.60 -11.97 -11.80
N GLU A 114 -2.00 -12.33 -12.93
CA GLU A 114 -2.55 -13.35 -13.82
C GLU A 114 -2.63 -14.66 -13.02
N GLU A 115 -3.84 -15.19 -12.87
CA GLU A 115 -4.16 -16.29 -11.97
C GLU A 115 -3.32 -17.52 -12.32
N GLN A 116 -2.27 -17.79 -11.56
CA GLN A 116 -1.73 -19.15 -11.49
C GLN A 116 -2.71 -19.98 -10.68
N GLY A 117 -3.73 -20.49 -11.37
CA GLY A 117 -4.69 -21.51 -10.98
C GLY A 117 -5.07 -21.58 -9.50
N GLY A 118 -6.22 -20.98 -9.14
CA GLY A 118 -7.03 -21.47 -8.04
C GLY A 118 -6.73 -20.89 -6.66
N ALA A 119 -6.64 -19.56 -6.55
CA ALA A 119 -6.95 -18.83 -5.31
C ALA A 119 -7.14 -17.34 -5.63
N ALA A 120 -8.24 -16.76 -5.14
CA ALA A 120 -8.64 -15.37 -5.36
C ALA A 120 -7.45 -14.39 -5.31
N ALA A 121 -7.30 -13.59 -6.37
CA ALA A 121 -6.21 -12.65 -6.53
C ALA A 121 -6.17 -11.62 -5.39
N ALA A 122 -5.18 -11.74 -4.50
CA ALA A 122 -4.71 -10.62 -3.70
C ALA A 122 -3.83 -9.75 -4.63
N GLY A 123 -4.20 -8.49 -4.83
CA GLY A 123 -3.39 -7.53 -5.57
C GLY A 123 -1.99 -7.41 -4.96
N VAL A 124 -0.98 -7.29 -5.82
CA VAL A 124 0.40 -7.02 -5.40
C VAL A 124 0.70 -5.59 -5.81
N ASP A 125 1.16 -4.77 -4.87
CA ASP A 125 1.56 -3.40 -5.18
C ASP A 125 2.97 -3.41 -5.77
N GLY A 126 3.10 -2.78 -6.93
CA GLY A 126 4.35 -2.54 -7.60
C GLY A 126 4.80 -1.10 -7.39
N VAL A 127 6.04 -0.92 -6.92
CA VAL A 127 6.71 0.38 -6.92
C VAL A 127 7.34 0.59 -8.30
N VAL A 128 7.02 1.71 -8.95
CA VAL A 128 7.65 2.17 -10.19
C VAL A 128 8.42 3.44 -9.86
N GLU A 129 9.72 3.46 -10.14
CA GLU A 129 10.58 4.60 -9.86
C GLU A 129 11.06 5.26 -11.15
N ASN A 130 10.99 6.59 -11.19
CA ASN A 130 11.53 7.38 -12.30
C ASN A 130 12.80 8.08 -11.82
N SER A 131 13.96 7.48 -12.11
CA SER A 131 15.28 8.08 -11.81
C SER A 131 15.68 9.02 -12.95
N MET A 132 15.41 10.32 -12.81
CA MET A 132 16.01 11.31 -13.72
C MET A 132 17.48 11.54 -13.34
N GLY A 133 18.37 10.66 -13.80
CA GLY A 133 19.80 10.95 -13.86
C GLY A 133 20.06 12.06 -14.90
N ARG A 134 20.89 13.05 -14.57
CA ARG A 134 21.46 13.99 -15.56
C ARG A 134 22.36 13.22 -16.54
N ALA A 135 21.76 12.56 -17.53
CA ALA A 135 22.28 12.14 -18.84
C ALA A 135 21.37 11.02 -19.40
N GLY A 136 20.30 11.41 -20.08
CA GLY A 136 19.75 10.72 -21.27
C GLY A 136 19.71 9.19 -21.37
N ALA A 137 19.27 8.44 -20.35
CA ALA A 137 18.83 7.05 -20.53
C ALA A 137 17.73 6.65 -19.52
N PRO A 138 16.55 6.17 -19.96
CA PRO A 138 15.54 5.63 -19.05
C PRO A 138 16.09 4.35 -18.41
N SER A 139 16.40 4.41 -17.11
CA SER A 139 16.90 3.24 -16.39
C SER A 139 15.72 2.47 -15.82
N ALA A 140 15.59 1.23 -16.30
CA ALA A 140 14.54 0.23 -16.08
C ALA A 140 13.71 0.36 -14.79
N ALA A 141 12.38 0.38 -14.95
CA ALA A 141 11.43 0.11 -13.88
C ALA A 141 11.71 -1.28 -13.28
N ARG A 142 12.26 -1.33 -12.07
CA ARG A 142 12.44 -2.58 -11.34
C ARG A 142 11.25 -2.76 -10.39
N LEU A 143 10.40 -3.72 -10.72
CA LEU A 143 9.24 -4.07 -9.91
C LEU A 143 9.71 -4.77 -8.62
N LEU A 144 9.59 -4.10 -7.47
CA LEU A 144 9.70 -4.79 -6.17
C LEU A 144 8.30 -5.16 -5.69
N ALA A 145 7.96 -6.45 -5.81
CA ALA A 145 6.78 -7.02 -5.18
C ALA A 145 7.06 -7.28 -3.69
N HIS A 146 6.28 -6.69 -2.79
CA HIS A 146 6.30 -7.07 -1.37
C HIS A 146 5.35 -8.24 -1.14
N HIS A 147 5.91 -9.43 -0.89
CA HIS A 147 5.13 -10.60 -0.51
C HIS A 147 4.70 -10.51 0.95
N HIS A 148 3.40 -10.34 1.20
CA HIS A 148 2.81 -10.69 2.50
C HIS A 148 2.72 -12.21 2.62
N SER A 149 3.73 -12.83 3.21
CA SER A 149 3.68 -14.25 3.59
C SER A 149 2.74 -14.44 4.78
N GLY A 150 1.45 -14.62 4.51
CA GLY A 150 0.54 -15.29 5.43
C GLY A 150 0.74 -16.80 5.29
N VAL A 151 1.63 -17.38 6.10
CA VAL A 151 1.78 -18.84 6.21
C VAL A 151 0.48 -19.40 6.81
N ALA A 152 -0.48 -19.76 5.97
CA ALA A 152 -1.58 -20.62 6.36
C ALA A 152 -1.09 -22.08 6.32
N THR A 153 -0.39 -22.52 7.38
CA THR A 153 -0.29 -23.96 7.65
C THR A 153 -1.68 -24.47 8.01
N HIS A 154 -2.46 -24.90 7.02
CA HIS A 154 -3.59 -25.78 7.27
C HIS A 154 -3.10 -27.22 7.25
N ARG A 155 -2.78 -27.71 8.45
CA ARG A 155 -2.73 -29.15 8.72
C ARG A 155 -4.04 -29.76 8.27
N HIS A 156 -3.96 -30.78 7.41
CA HIS A 156 -5.07 -31.65 7.06
C HIS A 156 -5.79 -32.15 8.32
N LYS A 157 -6.97 -31.62 8.60
CA LYS A 157 -7.99 -32.34 9.37
C LYS A 157 -8.85 -33.09 8.36
N ALA A 158 -8.61 -34.38 8.24
CA ALA A 158 -9.54 -35.30 7.60
C ALA A 158 -10.90 -35.18 8.30
N HIS A 159 -11.95 -34.86 7.56
CA HIS A 159 -13.32 -34.97 8.04
C HIS A 159 -14.12 -35.88 7.10
N LYS A 160 -14.69 -36.91 7.72
CA LYS A 160 -15.37 -38.07 7.13
C LYS A 160 -16.47 -37.65 6.15
N THR A 161 -16.48 -38.32 4.99
CA THR A 161 -17.60 -38.34 4.05
C THR A 161 -18.85 -38.90 4.71
N TYR A 162 -19.90 -38.08 4.82
CA TYR A 162 -21.25 -38.53 5.19
C TYR A 162 -22.05 -38.77 3.90
N HIS A 163 -22.27 -40.03 3.53
CA HIS A 163 -23.17 -40.39 2.45
C HIS A 163 -24.64 -40.19 2.89
N ALA A 164 -25.31 -39.20 2.33
CA ALA A 164 -26.76 -39.06 2.46
C ALA A 164 -27.45 -40.16 1.61
N LYS A 165 -28.04 -41.15 2.30
CA LYS A 165 -28.96 -42.12 1.69
C LYS A 165 -30.23 -41.39 1.22
N ARG A 166 -30.51 -41.45 -0.09
CA ARG A 166 -31.77 -40.99 -0.70
C ARG A 166 -32.92 -41.88 -0.19
N PRO A 167 -34.06 -41.34 0.27
CA PRO A 167 -35.24 -42.15 0.55
C PRO A 167 -35.94 -42.60 -0.74
N ALA A 168 -36.39 -43.84 -0.77
CA ALA A 168 -37.14 -44.44 -1.86
C ALA A 168 -38.57 -43.88 -1.93
N VAL A 169 -39.00 -43.47 -3.13
CA VAL A 169 -40.40 -43.08 -3.40
C VAL A 169 -41.14 -44.32 -3.90
N THR A 170 -42.13 -44.76 -3.13
CA THR A 170 -43.04 -45.86 -3.49
C THR A 170 -44.02 -45.39 -4.56
N LYS A 171 -44.11 -46.16 -5.64
CA LYS A 171 -45.00 -45.96 -6.80
C LYS A 171 -46.45 -46.26 -6.39
N VAL A 172 -47.34 -45.26 -6.44
CA VAL A 172 -48.80 -45.47 -6.37
C VAL A 172 -49.33 -45.55 -7.79
N ALA A 173 -49.99 -46.67 -8.11
CA ALA A 173 -50.61 -46.93 -9.41
C ALA A 173 -51.84 -46.03 -9.63
N GLY A 174 -51.98 -45.50 -10.84
CA GLY A 174 -53.15 -44.74 -11.29
C GLY A 174 -54.35 -45.63 -11.67
N PRO A 175 -55.51 -45.02 -11.96
CA PRO A 175 -56.82 -45.68 -11.92
C PRO A 175 -57.23 -46.28 -13.26
N GLY A 176 -58.13 -47.27 -13.23
CA GLY A 176 -58.73 -47.85 -14.44
C GLY A 176 -60.02 -48.60 -14.18
N ARG A 177 -61.14 -47.93 -14.53
CA ARG A 177 -62.43 -48.41 -15.06
C ARG A 177 -63.23 -49.44 -14.27
#